data_AF-E4NRM7-F1
#
_entry.id   AF-E4NRM7-F1
#
_cell.length_a   1.000
_cell.length_b   1.000
_cell.length_c   1.000
_cell.angle_alpha   90.00
_cell.angle_beta   90.00
_cell.angle_gamma   90.00
#
_symmetry.space_group_name_H-M   'P 1'
#
loop_
_entity.id
_entity.type
_entity.pdbx_description
1 polymer ?
#
loop_
_entity_poly.entity_id
_entity_poly.type
_entity_poly.pdbx_seq_one_letter_code
_entity_poly.pdbx_strand_id
1 'polypeptide(L)' 'MNATTGETSNVAATATQVLTLALPKTGLQGVSELLLADIGIPRGVYRRLGLSYDPPFDGADRVHVRAVD' A
#
# COMPACT_ATOMS: atom_id res chain seq x y z
N MET A 1 -10.77 1.22 9.04
CA MET A 1 -9.63 2.16 9.06
C MET A 1 -9.75 3.12 7.88
N ASN A 2 -9.49 4.40 8.10
CA ASN A 2 -9.34 5.41 7.06
C ASN A 2 -7.97 5.26 6.37
N ALA A 3 -7.96 5.14 5.04
CA ALA A 3 -6.75 4.93 4.26
C ALA A 3 -5.73 6.10 4.35
N THR A 4 -6.17 7.30 4.68
CA THR A 4 -5.32 8.50 4.74
C THR A 4 -4.83 8.79 6.15
N THR A 5 -5.73 8.71 7.15
CA THR A 5 -5.45 9.10 8.53
C THR A 5 -5.13 7.93 9.46
N GLY A 6 -5.46 6.69 9.06
CA GLY A 6 -5.33 5.50 9.91
C GLY A 6 -6.40 5.37 10.99
N GLU A 7 -7.28 6.37 11.13
CA GLU A 7 -8.35 6.35 12.12
C GLU A 7 -9.28 5.17 11.90
N THR A 8 -9.56 4.45 12.98
CA THR A 8 -10.43 3.28 12.97
C THR A 8 -11.78 3.67 13.56
N SER A 9 -12.85 3.46 12.79
CA SER A 9 -14.22 3.62 13.27
C SER A 9 -14.50 2.64 14.41
N ASN A 10 -15.49 2.98 15.25
CA ASN A 10 -15.97 2.14 16.35
C ASN A 10 -16.45 0.75 15.89
N VAL A 11 -16.75 0.61 14.59
CA VAL A 11 -17.05 -0.66 13.94
C VAL A 11 -16.04 -0.89 12.82
N ALA A 12 -15.11 -1.82 13.05
CA ALA A 12 -14.11 -2.23 12.06
C ALA A 12 -13.80 -3.72 12.21
N ALA A 13 -13.51 -4.38 11.09
CA ALA A 13 -13.04 -5.75 11.10
C ALA A 13 -11.56 -5.82 11.53
N THR A 14 -11.22 -6.84 12.31
CA THR A 14 -9.82 -7.20 12.59
C THR A 14 -9.29 -8.01 11.42
N ALA A 15 -8.35 -7.45 10.68
CA ALA A 15 -7.72 -8.13 9.55
C ALA A 15 -6.52 -8.95 10.02
N THR A 16 -6.38 -10.18 9.52
CA THR A 16 -5.16 -10.98 9.69
C THR A 16 -4.05 -10.51 8.75
N GLN A 17 -4.41 -9.99 7.58
CA GLN A 17 -3.49 -9.37 6.61
C GLN A 17 -4.21 -8.21 5.90
N VAL A 18 -3.44 -7.19 5.51
CA VAL A 18 -3.92 -6.03 4.76
C VAL A 18 -3.23 -5.99 3.40
N LEU A 19 -4.00 -5.86 2.32
CA LEU A 19 -3.49 -5.66 0.97
C LEU A 19 -3.78 -4.23 0.51
N THR A 20 -2.74 -3.46 0.18
CA THR A 20 -2.87 -2.12 -0.40
C THR A 20 -2.65 -2.16 -1.92
N LEU A 21 -3.43 -1.36 -2.63
CA LEU A 21 -3.39 -1.25 -4.10
C LEU A 21 -2.66 0.01 -4.56
N ALA A 22 -1.97 -0.06 -5.70
CA ALA A 22 -1.17 1.01 -6.31
C ALA A 22 0.08 1.39 -5.50
N LEU A 23 -0.09 2.15 -4.43
CA LEU A 23 0.97 2.55 -3.49
C LEU A 23 0.51 2.35 -2.04
N PRO A 24 1.44 2.17 -1.09
CA PRO A 24 1.13 2.24 0.33
C PRO A 24 0.43 3.55 0.68
N LYS A 25 -0.63 3.45 1.50
CA LYS A 25 -1.43 4.61 1.91
C LYS A 25 -0.95 5.09 3.27
N THR A 26 -0.98 6.39 3.50
CA THR A 26 -0.44 7.01 4.72
C THR A 26 -1.14 6.56 6.00
N GLY A 27 -2.41 6.18 5.92
CA GLY A 27 -3.15 5.61 7.05
C GLY A 27 -2.77 4.18 7.41
N LEU A 28 -1.90 3.52 6.64
CA LEU A 28 -1.45 2.15 6.91
C LEU A 28 -0.12 2.10 7.70
N GLN A 29 0.38 3.23 8.17
CA GLN A 29 1.54 3.27 9.06
C GLN A 29 1.29 2.45 10.32
N GLY A 30 2.23 1.58 10.68
CA GLY A 30 2.12 0.68 11.84
C GLY A 30 1.31 -0.61 11.62
N VAL A 31 0.78 -0.86 10.40
CA VAL A 31 0.18 -2.16 10.07
C VAL A 31 1.28 -3.20 9.87
N SER A 32 1.27 -4.27 10.67
CA SER A 32 2.34 -5.29 10.68
C SER A 32 2.30 -6.22 9.46
N GLU A 33 1.12 -6.70 9.08
CA GLU A 33 0.92 -7.66 7.99
C GLU A 33 0.44 -6.95 6.73
N LEU A 34 1.31 -6.12 6.14
CA LEU A 34 0.99 -5.31 4.97
C LEU A 34 1.63 -5.86 3.69
N LEU A 35 0.78 -6.11 2.70
CA LEU A 35 1.15 -6.49 1.33
C LEU A 35 0.84 -5.34 0.37
N LEU A 36 1.69 -5.14 -0.62
CA LEU A 36 1.43 -4.30 -1.79
C LEU A 36 1.13 -5.20 -2.99
N ALA A 37 0.03 -4.94 -3.70
CA ALA A 37 -0.31 -5.64 -4.95
C ALA A 37 0.08 -4.83 -6.19
N ASP A 38 0.60 -5.52 -7.21
CA ASP A 38 0.66 -5.00 -8.56
C ASP A 38 -0.74 -5.07 -9.18
N ILE A 39 -1.25 -3.93 -9.63
CA ILE A 39 -2.53 -3.82 -10.34
C ILE A 39 -2.35 -3.31 -11.77
N GLY A 40 -1.13 -3.41 -12.31
CA GLY A 40 -0.82 -3.07 -13.70
C GLY A 40 -0.84 -1.58 -14.00
N ILE A 41 -0.64 -0.71 -13.00
CA ILE A 41 -0.56 0.73 -13.25
C ILE A 41 0.72 1.04 -14.04
N PRO A 42 0.63 1.62 -15.24
CA PRO A 42 1.81 1.93 -16.04
C PRO A 42 2.73 2.94 -15.33
N ARG A 43 4.05 2.76 -15.41
CA ARG A 43 5.06 3.68 -14.85
C ARG A 43 4.83 5.14 -15.24
N GLY A 44 4.31 5.39 -16.44
CA GLY A 44 3.98 6.73 -16.93
C GLY A 44 2.92 7.47 -16.12
N VAL A 45 2.01 6.76 -15.44
CA VAL A 45 0.99 7.35 -14.56
C VAL A 45 1.64 7.97 -13.33
N TYR A 46 2.54 7.24 -12.67
CA TYR A 46 3.29 7.75 -11.51
C TYR A 46 4.18 8.94 -11.89
N ARG A 47 4.86 8.86 -13.04
CA ARG A 47 5.68 9.97 -13.55
C ARG A 47 4.85 11.24 -13.80
N ARG A 48 3.62 11.12 -14.31
CA ARG A 48 2.72 12.28 -14.51
C ARG A 48 2.30 12.92 -13.18
N LEU A 49 2.30 12.16 -12.09
CA LEU A 49 2.09 12.65 -10.73
C LEU A 49 3.37 13.19 -10.08
N GLY A 50 4.50 13.23 -10.80
CA GLY A 50 5.79 13.67 -10.26
C GLY A 50 6.46 12.64 -9.34
N LEU A 51 6.00 11.39 -9.34
CA LEU A 51 6.54 10.33 -8.50
C LEU A 51 7.61 9.53 -9.25
N SER A 52 8.80 9.45 -8.65
CA SER A 52 9.82 8.49 -9.05
C SER A 52 9.51 7.15 -8.38
N TYR A 53 8.82 6.27 -9.12
CA TYR A 53 8.41 4.96 -8.63
C TYR A 53 9.12 3.85 -9.39
N ASP A 54 9.86 3.02 -8.67
CA ASP A 54 10.37 1.75 -9.18
C ASP A 54 9.57 0.61 -8.52
N PRO A 55 8.81 -0.20 -9.30
CA PRO A 55 7.95 -1.23 -8.74
C PRO A 55 8.77 -2.33 -8.04
N PRO A 56 8.48 -2.65 -6.76
CA PRO A 56 9.28 -3.57 -5.95
C PRO A 56 8.92 -5.05 -6.17
N PHE A 57 8.28 -5.38 -7.29
CA PHE A 57 7.56 -6.64 -7.45
C PHE A 57 8.43 -7.82 -7.92
N ASP A 58 9.54 -7.56 -8.62
CA ASP A 58 10.45 -8.60 -9.14
C ASP A 58 9.74 -9.81 -9.81
N GLY A 59 8.69 -9.52 -10.59
CA GLY A 59 7.88 -10.54 -11.28
C GLY A 59 6.78 -11.19 -10.45
N ALA A 60 6.64 -10.86 -9.15
CA ALA A 60 5.53 -11.31 -8.30
C ALA A 60 4.32 -10.38 -8.38
N ASP A 61 3.11 -10.91 -8.17
CA ASP A 61 1.88 -10.10 -8.17
C ASP A 61 1.69 -9.30 -6.87
N ARG A 62 2.46 -9.62 -5.82
CA ARG A 62 2.42 -8.94 -4.51
C ARG A 62 3.71 -9.12 -3.74
N VAL A 63 4.02 -8.16 -2.89
CA VAL A 63 5.18 -8.19 -1.98
C VAL A 63 4.82 -7.70 -0.59
N HIS A 64 5.49 -8.22 0.44
CA HIS A 64 5.40 -7.65 1.78
C HIS A 64 6.11 -6.30 1.80
N VAL A 65 5.49 -5.32 2.46
CA VAL A 65 6.07 -4.00 2.65
C VAL A 65 6.02 -3.62 4.12
N ARG A 66 7.01 -2.84 4.55
CA ARG A 66 7.08 -2.26 5.88
C ARG A 66 7.36 -0.78 5.77
N ALA A 67 6.87 -0.01 6.75
CA ALA A 67 7.35 1.34 6.94
C ALA A 67 8.86 1.31 7.21
N VAL A 68 9.57 2.29 6.67
CA VAL A 68 10.96 2.59 7.02
C VAL A 68 10.92 3.81 7.93
N ASP A 69 11.64 3.73 9.05
CA ASP A 69 11.76 4.82 10.04
C ASP A 69 12.43 6.07 9.45
#